data_AF-L2G5E7-F1
#
_entry.id   AF-L2G5E7-F1
#
_cell.length_a   1.000
_cell.length_b   1.000
_cell.length_c   1.000
_cell.angle_alpha   90.00
_cell.angle_beta   90.00
_cell.angle_gamma   90.00
#
_symmetry.space_group_name_H-M   'P 1'
#
loop_
_entity.id
_entity.type
_entity.pdbx_description
1 polymer ?
#
loop_
_entity_poly.entity_id
_entity_poly.type
_entity_poly.pdbx_seq_one_letter_code
_entity_poly.pdbx_strand_id
1 'polypeptide(L)'
;MTRPGYLTWRAKLKSQAATQVAELLSSSAEIQPPLPVEDVDRVAALIRKENLSKDEETQVLEDVACLVFLDDQFDDFESKEEIDEAKIIGILQKTWAKMSEPGRQIALKMNHSERALSLIGKALAG
;
A
#
# COMPACT_ATOMS: atom_id res chain seq x y z
N MET A 1 -14.53 -14.10 -8.68
CA MET A 1 -13.29 -13.91 -9.47
C MET A 1 -12.25 -14.94 -9.03
N THR A 2 -11.56 -15.62 -9.93
CA THR A 2 -10.51 -16.59 -9.58
C THR A 2 -9.23 -15.86 -9.12
N ARG A 3 -8.35 -16.54 -8.36
CA ARG A 3 -7.06 -15.95 -7.93
C ARG A 3 -6.22 -15.44 -9.11
N PRO A 4 -6.06 -16.17 -10.23
CA PRO A 4 -5.37 -15.63 -11.41
C PRO A 4 -6.04 -14.38 -11.97
N GLY A 5 -7.38 -14.35 -12.08
CA GLY A 5 -8.12 -13.19 -12.57
C GLY A 5 -7.90 -11.95 -11.69
N TYR A 6 -7.92 -12.12 -10.36
CA TYR A 6 -7.65 -11.04 -9.41
C TYR A 6 -6.23 -10.47 -9.57
N LEU A 7 -5.22 -11.35 -9.70
CA LEU A 7 -3.83 -10.93 -9.86
C LEU A 7 -3.59 -10.19 -11.17
N THR A 8 -4.17 -10.68 -12.28
CA THR A 8 -4.10 -10.00 -13.59
C THR A 8 -4.76 -8.63 -13.53
N TRP A 9 -5.97 -8.54 -12.95
CA TRP A 9 -6.66 -7.26 -12.78
C TRP A 9 -5.84 -6.28 -11.95
N ARG A 10 -5.30 -6.72 -10.82
CA ARG A 10 -4.47 -5.88 -9.93
C ARG A 10 -3.20 -5.39 -10.62
N ALA A 11 -2.52 -6.25 -11.39
CA ALA A 11 -1.34 -5.86 -12.15
C ALA A 11 -1.68 -4.80 -13.21
N LYS A 12 -2.79 -5.00 -13.94
CA LYS A 12 -3.27 -4.04 -14.94
C LYS A 12 -3.61 -2.68 -14.32
N LEU A 13 -4.30 -2.66 -13.17
CA LEU A 13 -4.64 -1.41 -12.49
C LEU A 13 -3.42 -0.56 -12.15
N LYS A 14 -2.38 -1.19 -11.59
CA LYS A 14 -1.13 -0.50 -11.28
C LYS A 14 -0.44 0.06 -12.53
N SER A 15 -0.39 -0.73 -13.60
CA SER A 15 0.19 -0.29 -14.87
C SER A 15 -0.57 0.89 -15.45
N GLN A 16 -1.90 0.84 -15.44
CA GLN A 16 -2.74 1.90 -15.96
C GLN A 16 -2.57 3.20 -15.15
N ALA A 17 -2.57 3.13 -13.82
CA ALA A 17 -2.36 4.30 -12.97
C ALA A 17 -0.99 4.95 -13.22
N ALA A 18 0.06 4.14 -13.39
CA ALA A 18 1.39 4.64 -13.69
C ALA A 18 1.47 5.33 -15.05
N THR A 19 0.84 4.75 -16.09
CA THR A 19 0.75 5.38 -17.41
C THR A 19 0.02 6.72 -17.35
N GLN A 20 -1.13 6.77 -16.68
CA GLN A 20 -1.92 8.00 -16.55
C GLN A 20 -1.14 9.10 -15.84
N VAL A 21 -0.46 8.78 -14.73
CA VAL A 21 0.34 9.78 -14.00
C VAL A 21 1.55 10.22 -14.83
N ALA A 22 2.24 9.31 -15.54
CA ALA A 22 3.36 9.68 -16.41
C ALA A 22 2.92 10.62 -17.54
N GLU A 23 1.78 10.34 -18.18
CA GLU A 23 1.18 11.19 -19.21
C GLU A 23 0.81 12.57 -18.65
N LEU A 24 0.21 12.63 -17.46
CA LEU A 24 -0.14 13.89 -16.79
C LEU A 24 1.11 14.72 -16.47
N LEU A 25 2.15 14.11 -15.89
CA LEU A 25 3.41 14.79 -15.56
C LEU A 25 4.13 15.30 -16.81
N SER A 26 4.15 14.50 -17.88
CA SER A 26 4.85 14.86 -19.13
C SER A 26 4.13 15.92 -19.96
N SER A 27 2.80 16.00 -19.85
CA SER A 27 1.97 16.92 -20.64
C SER A 27 1.54 18.19 -19.89
N SER A 28 1.85 18.29 -18.60
CA SER A 28 1.47 19.44 -17.79
C SER A 28 2.26 20.69 -18.19
N ALA A 29 1.54 21.71 -18.65
CA ALA A 29 2.11 23.02 -18.95
C ALA A 29 2.45 23.86 -17.70
N GLU A 30 1.93 23.46 -16.54
CA GLU A 30 2.11 24.16 -15.26
C GLU A 30 3.48 23.86 -14.61
N ILE A 31 4.09 22.71 -14.95
CA ILE A 31 5.38 22.31 -14.39
C ILE A 31 6.50 22.95 -15.22
N GLN A 32 7.19 23.94 -14.65
CA GLN A 32 8.28 24.66 -15.31
C GLN A 32 9.52 24.80 -14.41
N PRO A 33 10.71 24.36 -14.88
CA PRO A 33 10.96 23.66 -16.14
C PRO A 33 10.28 22.27 -16.18
N PRO A 34 10.06 21.68 -17.38
CA PRO A 34 9.52 20.32 -17.48
C PRO A 34 10.34 19.33 -16.66
N LEU A 35 9.68 18.32 -16.10
CA LEU A 35 10.37 17.26 -15.37
C LEU A 35 11.29 16.46 -16.32
N PRO A 36 12.49 16.10 -15.87
CA PRO A 36 13.31 15.12 -16.56
C PRO A 36 12.56 13.80 -16.77
N VAL A 37 12.84 13.10 -17.88
CA VAL A 37 12.16 11.84 -18.23
C VAL A 37 12.43 10.78 -17.16
N GLU A 38 13.64 10.76 -16.61
CA GLU A 38 14.05 9.87 -15.53
C GLU A 38 13.19 10.03 -14.27
N ASP A 39 12.74 11.24 -13.94
CA ASP A 39 11.89 11.49 -12.78
C ASP A 39 10.46 11.00 -13.04
N VAL A 40 9.95 11.20 -14.24
CA VAL A 40 8.63 10.68 -14.65
C VAL A 40 8.62 9.15 -14.63
N ASP A 41 9.65 8.53 -15.20
CA ASP A 41 9.83 7.07 -15.19
C ASP A 41 9.96 6.54 -13.76
N ARG A 42 10.66 7.29 -12.89
CA ARG A 42 10.79 6.94 -11.48
C ARG A 42 9.44 6.93 -10.77
N VAL A 43 8.65 7.98 -10.91
CA VAL A 43 7.29 8.05 -10.34
C VAL A 43 6.42 6.90 -10.86
N ALA A 44 6.49 6.60 -12.16
CA ALA A 44 5.73 5.52 -12.76
C ALA A 44 6.13 4.15 -12.18
N ALA A 45 7.42 3.91 -11.94
CA ALA A 45 7.92 2.68 -11.29
C ALA A 45 7.43 2.55 -9.84
N LEU A 46 7.43 3.66 -9.08
CA LEU A 46 6.90 3.71 -7.71
C LEU A 46 5.41 3.37 -7.65
N ILE A 47 4.59 3.90 -8.56
CA ILE A 47 3.15 3.60 -8.64
C ILE A 47 2.92 2.10 -8.93
N ARG A 48 3.75 1.50 -9.77
CA ARG A 48 3.70 0.04 -10.03
C ARG A 48 4.21 -0.79 -8.85
N LYS A 49 4.88 -0.14 -7.88
CA LYS A 49 5.52 -0.77 -6.72
C LYS A 49 6.58 -1.78 -7.15
N GLU A 50 7.39 -1.38 -8.14
CA GLU A 50 8.46 -2.22 -8.66
C GLU A 50 9.56 -2.40 -7.61
N ASN A 51 10.14 -3.60 -7.56
CA ASN A 51 11.26 -3.94 -6.68
C ASN A 51 10.99 -3.67 -5.17
N LEU A 52 9.75 -3.83 -4.70
CA LEU A 52 9.44 -3.82 -3.27
C LEU A 52 10.43 -4.71 -2.49
N SER A 53 10.88 -4.24 -1.32
CA SER A 53 11.97 -4.77 -0.47
C SER A 53 13.41 -4.60 -0.98
N LYS A 54 13.61 -4.25 -2.26
CA LYS A 54 14.94 -4.02 -2.86
C LYS A 54 15.20 -2.56 -3.21
N ASP A 55 14.13 -1.80 -3.39
CA ASP A 55 14.13 -0.38 -3.69
C ASP A 55 13.62 0.39 -2.46
N GLU A 56 14.42 1.34 -1.98
CA GLU A 56 14.16 2.06 -0.74
C GLU A 56 12.89 2.93 -0.83
N GLU A 57 12.71 3.69 -1.91
CA GLU A 57 11.54 4.56 -2.03
C GLU A 57 10.26 3.76 -2.30
N THR A 58 10.33 2.64 -3.05
CA THR A 58 9.19 1.73 -3.17
C THR A 58 8.82 1.16 -1.81
N GLN A 59 9.81 0.80 -0.98
CA GLN A 59 9.56 0.30 0.37
C GLN A 59 8.90 1.36 1.26
N VAL A 60 9.39 2.61 1.24
CA VAL A 60 8.78 3.74 1.95
C VAL A 60 7.34 3.95 1.49
N LEU A 61 7.08 3.90 0.18
CA LEU A 61 5.72 4.06 -0.36
C LEU A 61 4.77 2.93 0.06
N GLU A 62 5.25 1.68 0.13
CA GLU A 62 4.44 0.57 0.65
C GLU A 62 4.19 0.70 2.15
N ASP A 63 5.19 1.14 2.92
CA ASP A 63 5.04 1.40 4.36
C ASP A 63 3.97 2.46 4.59
N VAL A 64 4.05 3.60 3.90
CA VAL A 64 3.04 4.67 3.98
C VAL A 64 1.65 4.15 3.61
N ALA A 65 1.53 3.35 2.55
CA ALA A 65 0.24 2.77 2.17
C ALA A 65 -0.34 1.83 3.26
N CYS A 66 0.51 1.06 3.95
CA CYS A 66 0.10 0.20 5.05
C CYS A 66 -0.28 1.01 6.29
N LEU A 67 0.50 2.05 6.61
CA LEU A 67 0.25 2.95 7.74
C LEU A 67 -1.05 3.71 7.55
N VAL A 68 -1.32 4.28 6.38
CA VAL A 68 -2.61 4.94 6.07
C VAL A 68 -3.77 3.97 6.20
N PHE A 69 -3.63 2.73 5.72
CA PHE A 69 -4.68 1.72 5.92
C PHE A 69 -4.97 1.48 7.41
N LEU A 70 -3.92 1.34 8.23
CA LEU A 70 -4.06 1.11 9.66
C LEU A 70 -4.64 2.32 10.40
N ASP A 71 -4.32 3.55 9.99
CA ASP A 71 -4.76 4.79 10.64
C ASP A 71 -6.20 5.17 10.29
N ASP A 72 -6.50 5.18 8.99
CA ASP A 72 -7.67 5.89 8.44
C ASP A 72 -8.80 4.93 8.03
N GLN A 73 -8.46 3.66 7.80
CA GLN A 73 -9.37 2.73 7.10
C GLN A 73 -9.65 1.46 7.89
N PHE A 74 -8.82 1.11 8.87
CA PHE A 74 -8.86 -0.23 9.45
C PHE A 74 -10.09 -0.47 10.31
N ASP A 75 -10.50 0.50 11.14
CA ASP A 75 -11.71 0.38 11.98
C ASP A 75 -12.99 0.24 11.12
N ASP A 76 -13.12 1.04 10.07
CA ASP A 76 -14.21 0.93 9.09
C ASP A 76 -14.14 -0.36 8.28
N PHE A 77 -12.95 -0.91 8.07
CA PHE A 77 -12.75 -2.16 7.36
C PHE A 77 -13.13 -3.37 8.21
N GLU A 78 -12.71 -3.41 9.47
CA GLU A 78 -12.93 -4.56 10.37
C GLU A 78 -14.37 -4.67 10.88
N SER A 79 -15.10 -3.55 10.94
CA SER A 79 -16.51 -3.50 11.34
C SER A 79 -17.50 -4.06 10.30
N LYS A 80 -17.03 -4.44 9.10
CA LYS A 80 -17.86 -4.99 8.02
C LYS A 80 -18.29 -6.42 8.31
N GLU A 81 -19.60 -6.65 8.40
CA GLU A 81 -20.20 -7.94 8.73
C GLU A 81 -19.79 -9.07 7.76
N GLU A 82 -19.46 -8.77 6.51
CA GLU A 82 -19.03 -9.74 5.51
C GLU A 82 -17.56 -10.21 5.65
N ILE A 83 -16.83 -9.71 6.66
CA ILE A 83 -15.41 -10.03 6.88
C ILE A 83 -15.24 -10.68 8.25
N ASP A 84 -15.05 -11.99 8.26
CA ASP A 84 -14.76 -12.71 9.51
C ASP A 84 -13.38 -12.35 10.09
N GLU A 85 -13.24 -12.58 11.40
CA GLU A 85 -12.01 -12.26 12.13
C GLU A 85 -10.77 -12.98 11.58
N ALA A 86 -10.91 -14.22 11.10
CA ALA A 86 -9.79 -14.99 10.55
C ALA A 86 -9.26 -14.33 9.25
N LYS A 87 -10.16 -13.82 8.42
CA LYS A 87 -9.83 -13.06 7.22
C LYS A 87 -9.19 -11.71 7.57
N ILE A 88 -9.66 -11.02 8.60
CA ILE A 88 -9.04 -9.78 9.09
C ILE A 88 -7.61 -10.05 9.54
N ILE A 89 -7.40 -11.07 10.39
CA ILE A 89 -6.06 -11.48 10.85
C ILE A 89 -5.16 -11.80 9.66
N GLY A 90 -5.65 -12.56 8.68
CA GLY A 90 -4.89 -12.91 7.47
C GLY A 90 -4.59 -11.70 6.56
N ILE A 91 -5.34 -10.61 6.65
CA ILE A 91 -5.03 -9.34 5.98
C ILE A 91 -3.94 -8.60 6.76
N LEU A 92 -4.08 -8.48 8.08
CA LEU A 92 -3.08 -7.82 8.93
C LEU A 92 -1.71 -8.48 8.81
N GLN A 93 -1.63 -9.82 8.83
CA GLN A 93 -0.39 -10.55 8.59
C GLN A 93 0.26 -10.19 7.24
N LYS A 94 -0.54 -10.09 6.17
CA LYS A 94 -0.05 -9.71 4.84
C LYS A 94 0.30 -8.23 4.72
N THR A 95 -0.32 -7.37 5.51
CA THR A 95 0.04 -5.95 5.63
C THR A 95 1.39 -5.86 6.35
N TRP A 96 1.54 -6.55 7.48
CA TRP A 96 2.79 -6.58 8.25
C TRP A 96 3.98 -7.13 7.48
N ALA A 97 3.77 -8.20 6.70
CA ALA A 97 4.82 -8.86 5.91
C ALA A 97 5.40 -7.98 4.79
N LYS A 98 4.69 -6.92 4.37
CA LYS A 98 5.18 -6.00 3.33
C LYS A 98 5.86 -4.76 3.90
N MET A 99 5.63 -4.46 5.17
CA MET A 99 6.24 -3.31 5.83
C MET A 99 7.70 -3.57 6.16
N SER A 100 8.50 -2.50 6.11
CA SER A 100 9.85 -2.49 6.66
C SER A 100 9.82 -2.52 8.19
N GLU A 101 10.99 -2.71 8.80
CA GLU A 101 11.10 -2.60 10.26
C GLU A 101 10.73 -1.19 10.77
N PRO A 102 11.26 -0.09 10.20
CA PRO A 102 10.77 1.26 10.54
C PRO A 102 9.25 1.42 10.41
N GLY A 103 8.64 0.90 9.32
CA GLY A 103 7.19 0.96 9.12
C GLY A 103 6.42 0.26 10.23
N ARG A 104 6.83 -0.95 10.63
CA ARG A 104 6.23 -1.68 11.76
C ARG A 104 6.37 -0.92 13.09
N GLN A 105 7.51 -0.28 13.33
CA GLN A 105 7.72 0.49 14.55
C GLN A 105 6.83 1.74 14.62
N ILE A 106 6.52 2.37 13.48
CA ILE A 106 5.52 3.45 13.43
C ILE A 106 4.13 2.88 13.69
N ALA A 107 3.77 1.78 13.01
CA ALA A 107 2.46 1.14 13.17
C ALA A 107 2.12 0.83 14.63
N LEU A 108 3.08 0.32 15.40
CA LEU A 108 2.90 0.00 16.82
C LEU A 108 2.73 1.23 17.74
N LYS A 109 3.09 2.43 17.28
CA LYS A 109 3.02 3.68 18.04
C LYS A 109 1.81 4.55 17.67
N MET A 110 1.05 4.15 16.65
CA MET A 110 -0.15 4.86 16.22
C MET A 110 -1.30 4.69 17.22
N ASN A 111 -2.26 5.60 17.15
CA ASN A 111 -3.42 5.60 18.02
C ASN A 111 -4.51 4.68 17.46
N HIS A 112 -4.47 3.41 17.84
CA HIS A 112 -5.43 2.39 17.43
C HIS A 112 -6.62 2.28 18.40
N SER A 113 -7.78 1.87 17.89
CA SER A 113 -8.89 1.42 18.73
C SER A 113 -8.51 0.17 19.54
N GLU A 114 -9.20 -0.10 20.66
CA GLU A 114 -8.96 -1.32 21.46
C GLU A 114 -9.18 -2.59 20.64
N ARG A 115 -10.18 -2.56 19.75
CA ARG A 115 -10.49 -3.66 18.84
C ARG A 115 -9.36 -3.86 17.83
N ALA A 116 -8.87 -2.79 17.22
CA ALA A 116 -7.75 -2.84 16.30
C ALA A 116 -6.48 -3.40 16.95
N LEU A 117 -6.13 -2.94 18.17
CA LEU A 117 -5.00 -3.48 18.94
C LEU A 117 -5.14 -4.99 19.21
N SER A 118 -6.33 -5.45 19.57
CA SER A 118 -6.61 -6.88 19.78
C SER A 118 -6.36 -7.69 18.50
N LEU A 119 -6.83 -7.20 17.35
CA LEU A 119 -6.68 -7.87 16.05
C LEU A 119 -5.22 -7.87 15.58
N ILE A 120 -4.51 -6.75 15.74
CA ILE A 120 -3.07 -6.65 15.45
C ILE A 120 -2.31 -7.63 16.34
N GLY A 121 -2.57 -7.67 17.65
CA GLY A 121 -1.92 -8.60 18.57
C GLY A 121 -2.10 -10.06 18.16
N LYS A 122 -3.33 -10.46 17.77
CA LYS A 122 -3.61 -11.81 17.25
C LYS A 122 -2.83 -12.09 15.96
N ALA A 123 -2.75 -11.11 15.05
CA ALA A 123 -2.03 -11.25 13.79
C ALA A 123 -0.51 -11.41 13.97
N LEU A 124 0.08 -10.81 15.01
CA LEU A 124 1.52 -10.93 15.29
C LEU A 124 1.91 -12.21 16.04
N ALA A 125 0.93 -12.92 16.62
CA ALA A 125 1.17 -14.14 17.38
C ALA A 125 1.23 -15.43 16.53
N GLY A 126 0.90 -15.35 15.23
CA GLY A 126 0.87 -16.50 14.31
C GLY A 126 1.72 -16.26 13.07
#